data_AF-A0A5T0RSF0-F1
#
_entry.id   AF-A0A5T0RSF0-F1
#
_cell.length_a   1.000
_cell.length_b   1.000
_cell.length_c   1.000
_cell.angle_alpha   90.00
_cell.angle_beta   90.00
_cell.angle_gamma   90.00
#
_symmetry.space_group_name_H-M   'P 1'
#
loop_
_entity.id
_entity.type
_entity.pdbx_description
1 polymer ?
#
loop_
_entity_poly.entity_id
_entity_poly.type
_entity_poly.pdbx_seq_one_letter_code
_entity_poly.pdbx_strand_id
1 'polypeptide(L)'
;MYRNLLFVLIGFFLTACGASKTIIAYPDYKQQKSNEFDLRIMKAYNYEYFNQYEEARDEFLALFRDYNITNFLENAFLLTLANNLDKKEEINNIAKPYLDKSDNLKRLSALYALNSYNLKEAQELIQGLLKKKSDDPRNLELYGDVLIRQNNLKDAIKYYQLAYNQVQNEEILFKLVGVYAILNDTSSIKNILENSKNINGCTLKTCILLAKIYNDKGNSKALQEIYIELYNITKSKSFILALIELLSSQNKDKEALHFALKYNADDDMKLYLYQRLKLYNKAKDLSMQIYKRTQEKEYLLRAAVFEFEEANLNKKITPQVVALVSEKFSNTIDENSDALYLNYYGYLLIDYDLDLKKGMKLVELALKKEPQNLYYLDSLAWGYYKQGDCKKAWEILKQTLEDKEFANSDESKAHAKAIKACIKP
;
A
#
# COMPACT_ATOMS: atom_id res chain seq x y z
N MET A 1 -20.57 2.66 -56.34
CA MET A 1 -20.11 1.73 -57.40
C MET A 1 -19.83 0.39 -56.74
N TYR A 2 -20.56 -0.67 -57.13
CA TYR A 2 -20.08 -1.77 -58.00
C TYR A 2 -18.89 -2.53 -57.37
N ARG A 3 -19.16 -3.73 -56.82
CA ARG A 3 -18.95 -5.07 -57.46
C ARG A 3 -17.45 -5.37 -57.57
N ASN A 4 -16.86 -6.49 -57.17
CA ASN A 4 -17.22 -7.91 -56.99
C ASN A 4 -15.89 -8.55 -56.46
N LEU A 5 -15.75 -9.75 -55.88
CA LEU A 5 -16.59 -10.91 -55.57
C LEU A 5 -15.90 -11.58 -54.31
N LEU A 6 -15.96 -12.86 -53.91
CA LEU A 6 -16.47 -14.10 -54.51
C LEU A 6 -17.17 -14.98 -53.44
N PHE A 7 -16.75 -16.23 -53.27
CA PHE A 7 -17.35 -17.36 -52.53
C PHE A 7 -16.19 -18.08 -51.78
N VAL A 8 -16.35 -18.99 -50.80
CA VAL A 8 -17.23 -20.17 -50.63
C VAL A 8 -17.51 -20.32 -49.12
N LEU A 9 -18.72 -20.35 -48.56
CA LEU A 9 -19.94 -21.17 -48.77
C LEU A 9 -19.82 -22.63 -48.26
N ILE A 10 -20.38 -22.91 -47.07
CA ILE A 10 -21.09 -24.13 -46.59
C ILE A 10 -21.19 -23.99 -45.05
N GLY A 11 -22.34 -24.17 -44.40
CA GLY A 11 -23.69 -24.38 -44.92
C GLY A 11 -24.74 -24.17 -43.83
N PHE A 12 -25.93 -23.68 -44.22
CA PHE A 12 -27.09 -23.56 -43.33
C PHE A 12 -27.69 -24.94 -43.03
N PHE A 13 -28.21 -25.15 -41.82
CA PHE A 13 -29.57 -25.69 -41.65
C PHE A 13 -30.13 -25.39 -40.25
N LEU A 14 -30.91 -24.32 -40.15
CA LEU A 14 -31.90 -24.14 -39.09
C LEU A 14 -33.19 -24.84 -39.54
N THR A 15 -33.49 -26.01 -38.98
CA THR A 15 -34.82 -26.63 -39.08
C THR A 15 -35.41 -26.78 -37.70
N ALA A 16 -36.43 -25.97 -37.39
CA ALA A 16 -37.25 -26.18 -36.21
C ALA A 16 -38.20 -27.37 -36.45
N CYS A 17 -37.84 -28.55 -35.93
CA CYS A 17 -38.80 -29.63 -35.71
C CYS A 17 -39.32 -29.57 -34.28
N GLY A 18 -40.64 -29.56 -34.13
CA GLY A 18 -41.29 -29.49 -32.83
C GLY A 18 -41.16 -30.79 -32.03
N ALA A 19 -41.13 -30.62 -30.70
CA ALA A 19 -41.45 -31.60 -29.67
C ALA A 19 -41.32 -33.10 -30.02
N SER A 20 -40.20 -33.69 -29.63
CA SER A 20 -40.31 -34.81 -28.70
C SER A 20 -39.65 -34.42 -27.38
N LYS A 21 -40.40 -34.48 -26.27
CA LYS A 21 -39.77 -34.65 -24.96
C LYS A 21 -39.29 -36.10 -24.95
N THR A 22 -37.99 -36.33 -25.04
CA THR A 22 -37.39 -37.62 -24.69
C THR A 22 -37.54 -37.84 -23.19
N ILE A 23 -38.73 -38.27 -22.78
CA ILE A 23 -38.97 -38.83 -21.45
C ILE A 23 -38.18 -40.14 -21.43
N ILE A 24 -36.97 -40.09 -20.88
CA ILE A 24 -36.16 -41.28 -20.62
C ILE A 24 -36.80 -41.98 -19.42
N ALA A 25 -37.87 -42.73 -19.70
CA ALA A 25 -38.52 -43.59 -18.74
C ALA A 25 -37.62 -44.80 -18.49
N TYR A 26 -36.76 -44.72 -17.48
CA TYR A 26 -35.98 -45.85 -16.97
C TYR A 26 -36.96 -46.90 -16.40
N PRO A 27 -37.20 -48.05 -17.05
CA PRO A 27 -38.35 -48.91 -16.72
C PRO A 27 -38.23 -49.66 -15.39
N ASP A 28 -37.08 -49.59 -14.73
CA ASP A 28 -36.73 -50.39 -13.55
C ASP A 28 -35.95 -49.55 -12.51
N TYR A 29 -36.31 -48.28 -12.32
CA TYR A 29 -35.81 -47.50 -11.17
C TYR A 29 -36.45 -48.01 -9.87
N LYS A 30 -35.91 -49.12 -9.36
CA LYS A 30 -36.12 -49.52 -7.96
C LYS A 30 -35.59 -48.41 -7.07
N GLN A 31 -36.50 -47.74 -6.37
CA GLN A 31 -36.18 -46.70 -5.40
C GLN A 31 -35.30 -47.29 -4.28
N GLN A 32 -33.99 -47.14 -4.41
CA GLN A 32 -33.05 -47.59 -3.39
C GLN A 32 -33.23 -46.74 -2.13
N LYS A 33 -33.33 -47.43 -0.98
CA LYS A 33 -33.71 -46.85 0.31
C LYS A 33 -32.56 -46.10 1.01
N SER A 34 -31.64 -45.53 0.24
CA SER A 34 -30.38 -44.91 0.68
C SER A 34 -30.19 -43.45 0.20
N ASN A 35 -30.95 -42.97 -0.78
CA ASN A 35 -30.71 -41.67 -1.41
C ASN A 35 -30.91 -40.44 -0.50
N GLU A 36 -31.64 -40.54 0.62
CA GLU A 36 -31.97 -39.38 1.45
C GLU A 36 -30.78 -38.86 2.27
N PHE A 37 -30.00 -39.76 2.86
CA PHE A 37 -28.86 -39.43 3.72
C PHE A 37 -27.79 -38.65 2.95
N ASP A 38 -27.33 -39.23 1.83
CA ASP A 38 -26.30 -38.62 0.98
C ASP A 38 -26.77 -37.30 0.36
N LEU A 39 -28.05 -37.20 -0.04
CA LEU A 39 -28.64 -35.97 -0.56
C LEU A 39 -28.67 -34.85 0.49
N ARG A 40 -28.99 -35.18 1.75
CA ARG A 40 -29.02 -34.21 2.86
C ARG A 40 -27.62 -33.78 3.29
N ILE A 41 -26.63 -34.67 3.26
CA ILE A 41 -25.21 -34.32 3.44
C ILE A 41 -24.75 -33.35 2.34
N MET A 42 -25.03 -33.68 1.07
CA MET A 42 -24.71 -32.79 -0.06
C MET A 42 -25.42 -31.44 0.07
N LYS A 43 -26.69 -31.41 0.52
CA LYS A 43 -27.46 -30.19 0.77
C LYS A 43 -26.82 -29.31 1.86
N ALA A 44 -26.43 -29.89 2.99
CA ALA A 44 -25.78 -29.14 4.08
C ALA A 44 -24.46 -28.49 3.64
N TYR A 45 -23.60 -29.26 2.95
CA TYR A 45 -22.35 -28.72 2.39
C TYR A 45 -22.56 -27.75 1.21
N ASN A 46 -23.67 -27.87 0.46
CA ASN A 46 -24.02 -26.92 -0.59
C ASN A 46 -24.42 -25.55 0.00
N TYR A 47 -25.21 -25.55 1.07
CA TYR A 47 -25.50 -24.34 1.84
C TYR A 47 -24.23 -23.71 2.42
N GLU A 48 -23.34 -24.50 3.03
CA GLU A 48 -22.05 -24.01 3.55
C GLU A 48 -21.20 -23.36 2.44
N TYR A 49 -21.09 -23.99 1.27
CA TYR A 49 -20.36 -23.48 0.11
C TYR A 49 -20.92 -22.15 -0.42
N PHE A 50 -22.24 -21.95 -0.38
CA PHE A 50 -22.89 -20.69 -0.76
C PHE A 50 -23.03 -19.69 0.40
N ASN A 51 -22.37 -19.95 1.54
CA ASN A 51 -22.39 -19.12 2.76
C ASN A 51 -23.77 -18.99 3.44
N GLN A 52 -24.68 -19.91 3.13
CA GLN A 52 -25.97 -20.12 3.80
C GLN A 52 -25.76 -20.88 5.12
N TYR A 53 -24.96 -20.30 6.01
CA TYR A 53 -24.47 -21.00 7.21
C TYR A 53 -25.57 -21.36 8.21
N GLU A 54 -26.70 -20.63 8.19
CA GLU A 54 -27.83 -20.90 9.06
C GLU A 54 -28.57 -22.18 8.64
N GLU A 55 -28.83 -22.31 7.33
CA GLU A 55 -29.47 -23.46 6.71
C GLU A 55 -28.53 -24.69 6.73
N ALA A 56 -27.22 -24.48 6.53
CA ALA A 56 -26.20 -25.52 6.70
C ALA A 56 -26.17 -26.07 8.13
N ARG A 57 -26.13 -25.18 9.14
CA ARG A 57 -26.20 -25.54 10.57
C ARG A 57 -27.45 -26.36 10.86
N ASP A 58 -28.63 -25.88 10.45
CA ASP A 58 -29.89 -26.53 10.82
C ASP A 58 -30.10 -27.88 10.10
N GLU A 59 -29.61 -28.05 8.87
CA GLU A 59 -29.56 -29.36 8.21
C GLU A 59 -28.55 -30.30 8.89
N PHE A 60 -27.37 -29.82 9.30
CA PHE A 60 -26.43 -30.63 10.09
C PHE A 60 -26.99 -31.01 11.47
N LEU A 61 -27.75 -30.14 12.14
CA LEU A 61 -28.47 -30.51 13.37
C LEU A 61 -29.57 -31.55 13.12
N ALA A 62 -30.28 -31.47 11.98
CA ALA A 62 -31.25 -32.49 11.60
C ALA A 62 -30.56 -33.84 11.31
N LEU A 63 -29.50 -33.86 10.51
CA LEU A 63 -28.66 -35.05 10.26
C LEU A 63 -28.11 -35.65 11.57
N PHE A 64 -27.70 -34.82 12.53
CA PHE A 64 -27.30 -35.31 13.85
C PHE A 64 -28.46 -35.96 14.62
N ARG A 65 -29.64 -35.33 14.64
CA ARG A 65 -30.83 -35.87 15.33
C ARG A 65 -31.32 -37.19 14.73
N ASP A 66 -31.28 -37.31 13.41
CA ASP A 66 -31.83 -38.46 12.67
C ASP A 66 -30.88 -39.67 12.65
N TYR A 67 -29.56 -39.43 12.60
CA TYR A 67 -28.54 -40.49 12.43
C TYR A 67 -27.57 -40.65 13.60
N ASN A 68 -27.59 -39.74 14.59
CA ASN A 68 -26.73 -39.75 15.79
C ASN A 68 -25.21 -39.79 15.50
N ILE A 69 -24.79 -39.23 14.35
CA ILE A 69 -23.39 -39.17 13.93
C ILE A 69 -22.77 -37.84 14.40
N THR A 70 -21.88 -37.92 15.39
CA THR A 70 -21.29 -36.78 16.11
C THR A 70 -20.69 -35.70 15.20
N ASN A 71 -20.11 -36.08 14.06
CA ASN A 71 -19.51 -35.15 13.10
C ASN A 71 -20.49 -34.08 12.58
N PHE A 72 -21.78 -34.38 12.46
CA PHE A 72 -22.75 -33.37 12.05
C PHE A 72 -23.03 -32.34 13.16
N LEU A 73 -23.00 -32.75 14.43
CA LEU A 73 -23.04 -31.81 15.56
C LEU A 73 -21.76 -30.97 15.63
N GLU A 74 -20.60 -31.54 15.30
CA GLU A 74 -19.33 -30.81 15.19
C GLU A 74 -19.41 -29.73 14.09
N ASN A 75 -19.89 -30.08 12.89
CA ASN A 75 -20.07 -29.11 11.80
C ASN A 75 -21.05 -27.99 12.19
N ALA A 76 -22.23 -28.34 12.71
CA ALA A 76 -23.25 -27.37 13.11
C ALA A 76 -22.72 -26.41 14.20
N PHE A 77 -22.00 -26.92 15.20
CA PHE A 77 -21.46 -26.10 16.28
C PHE A 77 -20.27 -25.25 15.82
N LEU A 78 -19.40 -25.77 14.94
CA LEU A 78 -18.33 -25.00 14.31
C LEU A 78 -18.88 -23.84 13.48
N LEU A 79 -19.84 -24.09 12.57
CA LEU A 79 -20.48 -23.05 11.76
C LEU A 79 -21.16 -21.98 12.63
N THR A 80 -21.80 -22.40 13.72
CA THR A 80 -22.46 -21.51 14.69
C THR A 80 -21.48 -20.59 15.40
N LEU A 81 -20.33 -21.10 15.84
CA LEU A 81 -19.32 -20.30 16.53
C LEU A 81 -18.52 -19.42 15.56
N ALA A 82 -18.09 -19.96 14.42
CA ALA A 82 -17.27 -19.25 13.43
C ALA A 82 -18.03 -18.07 12.80
N ASN A 83 -19.31 -18.25 12.48
CA ASN A 83 -20.14 -17.22 11.84
C ASN A 83 -21.04 -16.46 12.83
N ASN A 84 -20.79 -16.62 14.14
CA ASN A 84 -21.50 -15.91 15.21
C ASN A 84 -23.05 -16.08 15.21
N LEU A 85 -23.57 -17.20 14.69
CA LEU A 85 -25.01 -17.46 14.53
C LEU A 85 -25.75 -17.57 15.88
N ASP A 86 -27.08 -17.61 15.87
CA ASP A 86 -27.93 -17.93 17.02
C ASP A 86 -27.80 -19.42 17.44
N LYS A 87 -28.60 -19.86 18.44
CA LYS A 87 -28.58 -21.22 19.03
C LYS A 87 -27.26 -21.67 19.68
N LYS A 88 -26.26 -20.80 19.84
CA LYS A 88 -24.95 -21.11 20.48
C LYS A 88 -25.09 -21.93 21.78
N GLU A 89 -25.98 -21.51 22.68
CA GLU A 89 -26.23 -22.17 23.96
C GLU A 89 -26.98 -23.51 23.80
N GLU A 90 -28.00 -23.56 22.94
CA GLU A 90 -28.75 -24.80 22.63
C GLU A 90 -27.77 -25.89 22.14
N ILE A 91 -26.93 -25.54 21.17
CA ILE A 91 -26.00 -26.49 20.56
C ILE A 91 -24.90 -26.90 21.55
N ASN A 92 -24.40 -26.00 22.38
CA ASN A 92 -23.49 -26.36 23.47
C ASN A 92 -24.15 -27.32 24.48
N ASN A 93 -25.42 -27.11 24.82
CA ASN A 93 -26.17 -28.01 25.70
C ASN A 93 -26.45 -29.38 25.04
N ILE A 94 -26.69 -29.43 23.73
CA ILE A 94 -26.77 -30.68 22.95
C ILE A 94 -25.41 -31.40 22.91
N ALA A 95 -24.29 -30.67 22.89
CA ALA A 95 -22.94 -31.24 22.86
C ALA A 95 -22.47 -31.84 24.20
N LYS A 96 -22.96 -31.34 25.35
CA LYS A 96 -22.53 -31.77 26.71
C LYS A 96 -22.49 -33.29 26.93
N PRO A 97 -23.48 -34.11 26.51
CA PRO A 97 -23.43 -35.57 26.65
C PRO A 97 -22.42 -36.30 25.74
N TYR A 98 -21.73 -35.59 24.85
CA TYR A 98 -20.84 -36.14 23.82
C TYR A 98 -19.38 -35.69 23.95
N LEU A 99 -19.05 -34.79 24.90
CA LEU A 99 -17.71 -34.20 25.04
C LEU A 99 -16.60 -35.20 25.41
N ASP A 100 -16.95 -36.36 25.97
CA ASP A 100 -15.99 -37.47 26.21
C ASP A 100 -15.82 -38.40 25.01
N LYS A 101 -16.74 -38.33 24.03
CA LYS A 101 -16.72 -39.09 22.77
C LYS A 101 -16.05 -38.32 21.63
N SER A 102 -16.11 -36.99 21.65
CA SER A 102 -15.47 -36.11 20.66
C SER A 102 -14.66 -35.00 21.31
N ASP A 103 -13.35 -35.00 21.03
CA ASP A 103 -12.44 -33.91 21.42
C ASP A 103 -12.67 -32.64 20.62
N ASN A 104 -13.26 -32.73 19.41
CA ASN A 104 -13.68 -31.56 18.65
C ASN A 104 -14.88 -30.87 19.33
N LEU A 105 -15.90 -31.61 19.77
CA LEU A 105 -16.99 -31.02 20.56
C LEU A 105 -16.46 -30.43 21.87
N LYS A 106 -15.53 -31.10 22.57
CA LYS A 106 -14.93 -30.55 23.80
C LYS A 106 -14.16 -29.24 23.56
N ARG A 107 -13.47 -29.09 22.41
CA ARG A 107 -12.86 -27.82 21.97
C ARG A 107 -13.91 -26.75 21.67
N LEU A 108 -14.97 -27.09 20.95
CA LEU A 108 -16.03 -26.14 20.58
C LEU A 108 -16.80 -25.66 21.82
N SER A 109 -17.12 -26.55 22.77
CA SER A 109 -17.69 -26.18 24.07
C SER A 109 -16.75 -25.30 24.90
N ALA A 110 -15.44 -25.56 24.89
CA ALA A 110 -14.47 -24.71 25.57
C ALA A 110 -14.34 -23.31 24.92
N LEU A 111 -14.36 -23.23 23.59
CA LEU A 111 -14.38 -21.97 22.84
C LEU A 111 -15.68 -21.18 23.09
N TYR A 112 -16.83 -21.87 23.13
CA TYR A 112 -18.11 -21.29 23.55
C TYR A 112 -18.03 -20.72 24.97
N ALA A 113 -17.52 -21.49 25.94
CA ALA A 113 -17.38 -21.06 27.32
C ALA A 113 -16.43 -19.85 27.45
N LEU A 114 -15.32 -19.85 26.70
CA LEU A 114 -14.34 -18.75 26.66
C LEU A 114 -14.95 -17.45 26.11
N ASN A 115 -15.73 -17.56 25.02
CA ASN A 115 -16.45 -16.43 24.42
C ASN A 115 -17.63 -15.95 25.29
N SER A 116 -18.19 -16.84 26.10
CA SER A 116 -19.24 -16.56 27.10
C SER A 116 -18.67 -16.09 28.45
N TYR A 117 -17.36 -15.79 28.52
CA TYR A 117 -16.63 -15.40 29.74
C TYR A 117 -16.66 -16.43 30.90
N ASN A 118 -17.15 -17.66 30.67
CA ASN A 118 -17.09 -18.75 31.65
C ASN A 118 -15.70 -19.40 31.66
N LEU A 119 -14.71 -18.66 32.17
CA LEU A 119 -13.30 -19.08 32.18
C LEU A 119 -13.06 -20.38 32.96
N LYS A 120 -13.93 -20.70 33.93
CA LYS A 120 -13.85 -21.96 34.69
C LYS A 120 -14.19 -23.17 33.82
N GLU A 121 -15.35 -23.17 33.16
CA GLU A 121 -15.77 -24.24 32.25
C GLU A 121 -14.78 -24.39 31.09
N ALA A 122 -14.32 -23.28 30.50
CA ALA A 122 -13.29 -23.28 29.46
C ALA A 122 -11.98 -23.93 29.96
N GLN A 123 -11.49 -23.57 31.14
CA GLN A 123 -10.28 -24.16 31.72
C GLN A 123 -10.46 -25.66 32.02
N GLU A 124 -11.57 -26.07 32.63
CA GLU A 124 -11.83 -27.47 32.99
C GLU A 124 -11.90 -28.37 31.75
N LEU A 125 -12.56 -27.92 30.68
CA LEU A 125 -12.66 -28.65 29.41
C LEU A 125 -11.30 -28.79 28.72
N ILE A 126 -10.50 -27.72 28.63
CA ILE A 126 -9.18 -27.77 27.97
C ILE A 126 -8.15 -28.54 28.81
N GLN A 127 -8.16 -28.41 30.14
CA GLN A 127 -7.32 -29.26 31.00
C GLN A 127 -7.74 -30.74 30.94
N GLY A 128 -8.99 -31.04 30.62
CA GLY A 128 -9.44 -32.40 30.29
C GLY A 128 -8.81 -32.94 28.98
N LEU A 129 -8.65 -32.07 27.97
CA LEU A 129 -8.00 -32.41 26.69
C LEU A 129 -6.48 -32.57 26.84
N LEU A 130 -5.80 -31.66 27.54
CA LEU A 130 -4.35 -31.69 27.76
C LEU A 130 -3.85 -32.85 28.64
N LYS A 131 -4.75 -33.58 29.31
CA LYS A 131 -4.42 -34.83 30.03
C LYS A 131 -4.31 -36.05 29.10
N LYS A 132 -4.73 -35.94 27.83
CA LYS A 132 -4.55 -37.01 26.84
C LYS A 132 -3.12 -36.98 26.29
N LYS A 133 -2.55 -38.14 25.96
CA LYS A 133 -1.18 -38.28 25.40
C LYS A 133 -0.99 -37.65 24.00
N SER A 134 -2.03 -37.08 23.40
CA SER A 134 -1.97 -36.40 22.11
C SER A 134 -1.78 -34.90 22.34
N ASP A 135 -0.56 -34.41 22.14
CA ASP A 135 -0.23 -32.99 22.11
C ASP A 135 -0.79 -32.33 20.84
N ASP A 136 -2.12 -32.28 20.70
CA ASP A 136 -2.80 -31.64 19.56
C ASP A 136 -2.59 -30.11 19.64
N PRO A 137 -2.08 -29.45 18.57
CA PRO A 137 -1.72 -28.03 18.60
C PRO A 137 -2.91 -27.14 18.97
N ARG A 138 -4.14 -27.56 18.61
CA ARG A 138 -5.38 -26.84 18.91
C ARG A 138 -5.72 -26.86 20.41
N ASN A 139 -5.31 -27.92 21.13
CA ASN A 139 -5.46 -27.97 22.59
C ASN A 139 -4.51 -26.99 23.27
N LEU A 140 -3.26 -26.94 22.80
CA LEU A 140 -2.20 -26.06 23.31
C LEU A 140 -2.55 -24.59 23.04
N GLU A 141 -2.97 -24.28 21.81
CA GLU A 141 -3.41 -22.95 21.39
C GLU A 141 -4.61 -22.44 22.20
N LEU A 142 -5.68 -23.23 22.29
CA LEU A 142 -6.89 -22.83 23.02
C LEU A 142 -6.68 -22.75 24.54
N TYR A 143 -5.68 -23.46 25.09
CA TYR A 143 -5.22 -23.22 26.46
C TYR A 143 -4.45 -21.91 26.62
N GLY A 144 -3.65 -21.53 25.61
CA GLY A 144 -3.06 -20.19 25.52
C GLY A 144 -4.14 -19.11 25.56
N ASP A 145 -5.23 -19.26 24.81
CA ASP A 145 -6.35 -18.30 24.80
C ASP A 145 -7.06 -18.19 26.17
N VAL A 146 -7.24 -19.32 26.88
CA VAL A 146 -7.72 -19.36 28.29
C VAL A 146 -6.76 -18.58 29.20
N LEU A 147 -5.45 -18.84 29.11
CA LEU A 147 -4.43 -18.19 29.94
C LEU A 147 -4.33 -16.68 29.68
N ILE A 148 -4.53 -16.21 28.44
CA ILE A 148 -4.64 -14.77 28.13
C ILE A 148 -5.87 -14.14 28.81
N ARG A 149 -7.04 -14.79 28.80
CA ARG A 149 -8.22 -14.30 29.54
C ARG A 149 -8.01 -14.28 31.06
N GLN A 150 -7.11 -15.12 31.57
CA GLN A 150 -6.69 -15.14 32.98
C GLN A 150 -5.52 -14.17 33.28
N ASN A 151 -5.06 -13.38 32.30
CA ASN A 151 -3.89 -12.51 32.39
C ASN A 151 -2.56 -13.24 32.73
N ASN A 152 -2.50 -14.57 32.55
CA ASN A 152 -1.27 -15.36 32.71
C ASN A 152 -0.48 -15.37 31.39
N LEU A 153 0.06 -14.20 31.04
CA LEU A 153 0.75 -13.95 29.77
C LEU A 153 2.00 -14.85 29.58
N LYS A 154 2.68 -15.22 30.67
CA LYS A 154 3.91 -16.04 30.63
C LYS A 154 3.63 -17.48 30.22
N ASP A 155 2.65 -18.14 30.84
CA ASP A 155 2.28 -19.49 30.42
C ASP A 155 1.58 -19.48 29.06
N ALA A 156 0.79 -18.44 28.74
CA ALA A 156 0.17 -18.32 27.41
C ALA A 156 1.23 -18.34 26.28
N ILE A 157 2.32 -17.58 26.43
CA ILE A 157 3.47 -17.62 25.49
C ILE A 157 4.02 -19.04 25.35
N LYS A 158 4.24 -19.75 26.46
CA LYS A 158 4.74 -21.14 26.45
C LYS A 158 3.81 -22.08 25.68
N TYR A 159 2.50 -22.00 25.90
CA TYR A 159 1.54 -22.89 25.22
C TYR A 159 1.36 -22.55 23.74
N TYR A 160 1.31 -21.26 23.37
CA TYR A 160 1.33 -20.87 21.96
C TYR A 160 2.65 -21.24 21.25
N GLN A 161 3.81 -21.15 21.92
CA GLN A 161 5.09 -21.61 21.37
C GLN A 161 5.07 -23.12 21.11
N LEU A 162 4.53 -23.92 22.02
CA LEU A 162 4.38 -25.37 21.81
C LEU A 162 3.47 -25.68 20.61
N ALA A 163 2.35 -24.96 20.46
CA ALA A 163 1.48 -25.10 19.30
C ALA A 163 2.15 -24.68 17.98
N TYR A 164 2.82 -23.51 17.96
CA TYR A 164 3.50 -22.97 16.77
C TYR A 164 4.67 -23.83 16.30
N ASN A 165 5.40 -24.46 17.24
CA ASN A 165 6.50 -25.38 16.93
C ASN A 165 6.02 -26.69 16.26
N GLN A 166 4.76 -27.07 16.44
CA GLN A 166 4.14 -28.20 15.73
C GLN A 166 3.51 -27.78 14.40
N VAL A 167 2.79 -26.65 14.39
CA VAL A 167 2.10 -26.12 13.22
C VAL A 167 2.38 -24.62 13.12
N GLN A 168 3.18 -24.24 12.13
CA GLN A 168 3.69 -22.88 11.94
C GLN A 168 2.64 -21.95 11.28
N ASN A 169 1.43 -21.94 11.83
CA ASN A 169 0.30 -21.12 11.37
C ASN A 169 0.53 -19.62 11.70
N GLU A 170 0.23 -18.75 10.74
CA GLU A 170 0.25 -17.29 10.93
C GLU A 170 -0.68 -16.84 12.07
N GLU A 171 -1.79 -17.53 12.32
CA GLU A 171 -2.72 -17.18 13.40
C GLU A 171 -2.08 -17.34 14.79
N ILE A 172 -1.34 -18.44 15.03
CA ILE A 172 -0.64 -18.69 16.29
C ILE A 172 0.56 -17.75 16.44
N LEU A 173 1.27 -17.46 15.34
CA LEU A 173 2.31 -16.43 15.28
C LEU A 173 1.76 -15.07 15.72
N PHE A 174 0.60 -14.66 15.21
CA PHE A 174 0.00 -13.37 15.53
C PHE A 174 -0.62 -13.33 16.94
N LYS A 175 -1.08 -14.47 17.48
CA LYS A 175 -1.38 -14.59 18.92
C LYS A 175 -0.13 -14.32 19.77
N LEU A 176 1.01 -14.95 19.45
CA LEU A 176 2.29 -14.70 20.14
C LEU A 176 2.75 -13.23 20.04
N VAL A 177 2.71 -12.64 18.85
CA VAL A 177 2.99 -11.21 18.64
C VAL A 177 2.08 -10.34 19.50
N GLY A 178 0.80 -10.68 19.62
CA GLY A 178 -0.16 -10.02 20.51
C GLY A 178 0.26 -10.07 21.99
N VAL A 179 0.70 -11.22 22.50
CA VAL A 179 1.15 -11.31 23.91
C VAL A 179 2.42 -10.50 24.15
N TYR A 180 3.39 -10.59 23.24
CA TYR A 180 4.62 -9.79 23.34
C TYR A 180 4.35 -8.28 23.21
N ALA A 181 3.34 -7.87 22.43
CA ALA A 181 2.93 -6.46 22.34
C ALA A 181 2.33 -5.95 23.66
N ILE A 182 1.49 -6.75 24.34
CA ILE A 182 0.98 -6.43 25.69
C ILE A 182 2.13 -6.28 26.70
N LEU A 183 3.20 -7.07 26.54
CA LEU A 183 4.42 -6.99 27.36
C LEU A 183 5.41 -5.89 26.91
N ASN A 184 5.13 -5.15 25.83
CA ASN A 184 6.05 -4.22 25.15
C ASN A 184 7.40 -4.85 24.70
N ASP A 185 7.45 -6.16 24.52
CA ASP A 185 8.65 -6.89 24.09
C ASP A 185 8.80 -6.90 22.55
N THR A 186 9.13 -5.73 22.00
CA THR A 186 9.44 -5.57 20.57
C THR A 186 10.60 -6.45 20.09
N SER A 187 11.48 -6.89 21.00
CA SER A 187 12.61 -7.78 20.66
C SER A 187 12.11 -9.19 20.35
N SER A 188 11.23 -9.75 21.19
CA SER A 188 10.61 -11.05 20.90
C SER A 188 9.66 -11.01 19.70
N ILE A 189 8.90 -9.92 19.52
CA ILE A 189 8.10 -9.71 18.29
C ILE A 189 8.99 -9.76 17.05
N LYS A 190 10.10 -9.00 17.05
CA LYS A 190 11.07 -9.01 15.95
C LYS A 190 11.59 -10.41 15.67
N ASN A 191 12.08 -11.10 16.70
CA ASN A 191 12.74 -12.40 16.55
C ASN A 191 11.78 -13.48 16.01
N ILE A 192 10.51 -13.51 16.47
CA ILE A 192 9.55 -14.52 16.00
C ILE A 192 9.06 -14.22 14.58
N LEU A 193 8.90 -12.94 14.21
CA LEU A 193 8.56 -12.54 12.84
C LEU A 193 9.71 -12.80 11.86
N GLU A 194 10.96 -12.53 12.26
CA GLU A 194 12.16 -12.86 11.47
C GLU A 194 12.27 -14.38 11.25
N ASN A 195 12.05 -15.18 12.31
CA ASN A 195 12.06 -16.64 12.19
C ASN A 195 10.95 -17.16 11.27
N SER A 196 9.73 -16.64 11.42
CA SER A 196 8.62 -16.97 10.51
C SER A 196 8.93 -16.60 9.07
N LYS A 197 9.41 -15.38 8.80
CA LYS A 197 9.85 -14.94 7.46
C LYS A 197 10.90 -15.88 6.87
N ASN A 198 11.87 -16.34 7.66
CA ASN A 198 12.97 -17.17 7.17
C ASN A 198 12.54 -18.60 6.81
N ILE A 199 11.46 -19.13 7.42
CA ILE A 199 10.96 -20.48 7.15
C ILE A 199 9.81 -20.46 6.13
N ASN A 200 8.80 -19.63 6.37
CA ASN A 200 7.55 -19.58 5.60
C ASN A 200 7.58 -18.58 4.43
N GLY A 201 8.64 -17.76 4.35
CA GLY A 201 8.69 -16.62 3.44
C GLY A 201 7.97 -15.39 3.99
N CYS A 202 8.05 -14.30 3.24
CA CYS A 202 7.42 -13.03 3.60
C CYS A 202 5.89 -13.09 3.35
N THR A 203 5.09 -12.81 4.39
CA THR A 203 3.64 -12.52 4.24
C THR A 203 3.38 -11.03 4.39
N LEU A 204 2.25 -10.54 3.86
CA LEU A 204 1.89 -9.12 3.94
C LEU A 204 1.84 -8.62 5.40
N LYS A 205 1.22 -9.37 6.31
CA LYS A 205 1.12 -9.00 7.73
C LYS A 205 2.50 -9.04 8.41
N THR A 206 3.22 -10.15 8.25
CA THR A 206 4.54 -10.39 8.86
C THR A 206 5.53 -9.31 8.46
N CYS A 207 5.61 -9.00 7.16
CA CYS A 207 6.56 -8.05 6.63
C CYS A 207 6.18 -6.57 6.84
N ILE A 208 4.89 -6.22 6.95
CA ILE A 208 4.50 -4.87 7.39
C ILE A 208 4.94 -4.62 8.84
N LEU A 209 4.79 -5.61 9.73
CA LEU A 209 5.29 -5.49 11.11
C LEU A 209 6.82 -5.42 11.17
N LEU A 210 7.53 -6.25 10.39
CA LEU A 210 8.99 -6.15 10.28
C LEU A 210 9.44 -4.80 9.70
N ALA A 211 8.77 -4.28 8.67
CA ALA A 211 9.05 -2.97 8.10
C ALA A 211 8.95 -1.88 9.17
N LYS A 212 7.86 -1.87 9.95
CA LYS A 212 7.68 -0.91 11.04
C LYS A 212 8.78 -1.06 12.10
N ILE A 213 9.10 -2.28 12.53
CA ILE A 213 10.15 -2.52 13.54
C ILE A 213 11.53 -2.09 13.03
N TYR A 214 11.88 -2.35 11.77
CA TYR A 214 13.15 -1.90 11.20
C TYR A 214 13.21 -0.38 11.02
N ASN A 215 12.12 0.26 10.59
CA ASN A 215 12.00 1.71 10.53
C ASN A 215 12.21 2.36 11.90
N ASP A 216 11.44 1.91 12.91
CA ASP A 216 11.46 2.44 14.27
C ASP A 216 12.79 2.15 15.01
N LYS A 217 13.63 1.26 14.46
CA LYS A 217 15.01 0.98 14.92
C LYS A 217 16.11 1.51 13.99
N GLY A 218 15.78 2.26 12.94
CA GLY A 218 16.74 2.81 11.98
C GLY A 218 17.51 1.78 11.14
N ASN A 219 17.05 0.51 11.08
CA ASN A 219 17.71 -0.56 10.33
C ASN A 219 17.39 -0.48 8.83
N SER A 220 17.94 0.56 8.18
CA SER A 220 17.74 0.87 6.76
C SER A 220 17.95 -0.34 5.85
N LYS A 221 19.00 -1.15 6.07
CA LYS A 221 19.31 -2.29 5.20
C LYS A 221 18.18 -3.32 5.17
N ALA A 222 17.73 -3.80 6.33
CA ALA A 222 16.67 -4.80 6.39
C ALA A 222 15.31 -4.21 5.95
N LEU A 223 15.09 -2.90 6.16
CA LEU A 223 13.90 -2.20 5.67
C LEU A 223 13.84 -2.16 4.13
N GLN A 224 14.97 -1.92 3.46
CA GLN A 224 15.05 -1.96 1.99
C GLN A 224 14.72 -3.35 1.43
N GLU A 225 15.26 -4.40 2.05
CA GLU A 225 15.00 -5.80 1.69
C GLU A 225 13.50 -6.13 1.85
N ILE A 226 12.89 -5.73 2.97
CA ILE A 226 11.45 -5.90 3.23
C ILE A 226 10.55 -5.13 2.26
N TYR A 227 10.88 -3.89 1.88
CA TYR A 227 10.08 -3.14 0.91
C TYR A 227 10.08 -3.79 -0.49
N ILE A 228 11.20 -4.42 -0.90
CA ILE A 228 11.28 -5.18 -2.15
C ILE A 228 10.41 -6.44 -2.07
N GLU A 229 10.39 -7.15 -0.94
CA GLU A 229 9.52 -8.32 -0.72
C GLU A 229 8.04 -7.94 -0.69
N LEU A 230 7.67 -6.86 0.01
CA LEU A 230 6.30 -6.34 0.04
C LEU A 230 5.81 -5.90 -1.35
N TYR A 231 6.67 -5.26 -2.16
CA TYR A 231 6.37 -5.03 -3.57
C TYR A 231 6.20 -6.35 -4.34
N ASN A 232 7.08 -7.34 -4.14
CA ASN A 232 7.00 -8.61 -4.85
C ASN A 232 5.69 -9.38 -4.56
N ILE A 233 5.13 -9.27 -3.35
CA ILE A 233 3.86 -9.88 -2.95
C ILE A 233 2.66 -9.08 -3.47
N THR A 234 2.63 -7.77 -3.21
CA THR A 234 1.44 -6.92 -3.47
C THR A 234 1.37 -6.31 -4.85
N LYS A 235 2.52 -6.22 -5.54
CA LYS A 235 2.77 -5.37 -6.73
C LYS A 235 2.51 -3.87 -6.51
N SER A 236 2.28 -3.42 -5.28
CA SER A 236 2.03 -2.00 -4.98
C SER A 236 3.31 -1.18 -5.09
N LYS A 237 3.34 -0.21 -6.01
CA LYS A 237 4.45 0.75 -6.14
C LYS A 237 4.73 1.54 -4.86
N SER A 238 3.77 1.66 -3.93
CA SER A 238 3.97 2.39 -2.66
C SER A 238 5.20 1.93 -1.88
N PHE A 239 5.52 0.62 -1.88
CA PHE A 239 6.72 0.11 -1.21
C PHE A 239 8.01 0.47 -1.95
N ILE A 240 7.97 0.61 -3.28
CA ILE A 240 9.10 1.11 -4.08
C ILE A 240 9.29 2.62 -3.89
N LEU A 241 8.20 3.39 -3.74
CA LEU A 241 8.28 4.81 -3.43
C LEU A 241 8.85 5.04 -2.01
N ALA A 242 8.41 4.27 -1.01
CA ALA A 242 8.98 4.30 0.34
C ALA A 242 10.47 3.88 0.37
N LEU A 243 10.88 2.91 -0.46
CA LEU A 243 12.28 2.54 -0.68
C LEU A 243 13.10 3.70 -1.28
N ILE A 244 12.54 4.40 -2.27
CA ILE A 244 13.17 5.57 -2.90
C ILE A 244 13.33 6.71 -1.90
N GLU A 245 12.30 7.00 -1.11
CA GLU A 245 12.30 8.03 -0.05
C GLU A 245 13.31 7.72 1.06
N LEU A 246 13.38 6.46 1.52
CA LEU A 246 14.38 5.98 2.48
C LEU A 246 15.82 6.16 1.97
N LEU A 247 16.05 6.01 0.67
CA LEU A 247 17.37 6.19 0.06
C LEU A 247 17.68 7.68 -0.16
N SER A 248 16.74 8.49 -0.65
CA SER A 248 16.94 9.93 -0.88
C SER A 248 17.07 10.74 0.40
N SER A 249 16.41 10.34 1.50
CA SER A 249 16.64 10.92 2.84
C SER A 249 18.02 10.57 3.40
N GLN A 250 18.64 9.47 2.94
CA GLN A 250 20.01 9.08 3.25
C GLN A 250 21.03 9.61 2.22
N ASN A 251 20.62 10.56 1.34
CA ASN A 251 21.41 11.12 0.25
C ASN A 251 21.93 10.09 -0.78
N LYS A 252 21.33 8.89 -0.82
CA LYS A 252 21.67 7.78 -1.73
C LYS A 252 20.93 7.88 -3.06
N ASP A 253 20.82 9.08 -3.64
CA ASP A 253 19.98 9.34 -4.82
C ASP A 253 20.35 8.48 -6.06
N LYS A 254 21.61 8.03 -6.16
CA LYS A 254 22.05 7.09 -7.20
C LYS A 254 21.43 5.69 -7.04
N GLU A 255 21.30 5.21 -5.80
CA GLU A 255 20.61 3.95 -5.49
C GLU A 255 19.10 4.12 -5.66
N ALA A 256 18.54 5.24 -5.18
CA ALA A 256 17.13 5.59 -5.37
C ALA A 256 16.74 5.61 -6.87
N LEU A 257 17.55 6.25 -7.71
CA LEU A 257 17.34 6.27 -9.17
C LEU A 257 17.46 4.87 -9.81
N HIS A 258 18.40 4.03 -9.34
CA HIS A 258 18.47 2.64 -9.81
C HIS A 258 17.15 1.90 -9.54
N PHE A 259 16.60 2.02 -8.33
CA PHE A 259 15.32 1.40 -7.98
C PHE A 259 14.13 2.00 -8.74
N ALA A 260 14.08 3.33 -8.89
CA ALA A 260 13.04 4.04 -9.65
C ALA A 260 12.97 3.59 -11.12
N LEU A 261 14.13 3.36 -11.74
CA LEU A 261 14.21 2.83 -13.11
C LEU A 261 13.90 1.32 -13.15
N LYS A 262 14.51 0.51 -12.27
CA LYS A 262 14.36 -0.95 -12.22
C LYS A 262 12.91 -1.41 -12.03
N TYR A 263 12.16 -0.72 -11.18
CA TYR A 263 10.77 -1.07 -10.85
C TYR A 263 9.73 -0.19 -11.56
N ASN A 264 10.17 0.64 -12.53
CA ASN A 264 9.33 1.59 -13.26
C ASN A 264 8.41 2.41 -12.32
N ALA A 265 9.03 3.10 -11.36
CA ALA A 265 8.36 4.11 -10.54
C ALA A 265 7.77 5.23 -11.42
N ASP A 266 6.98 6.11 -10.83
CA ASP A 266 6.24 7.12 -11.58
C ASP A 266 7.16 8.22 -12.11
N ASP A 267 6.83 8.82 -13.26
CA ASP A 267 7.81 9.55 -14.06
C ASP A 267 8.32 10.83 -13.37
N ASP A 268 7.51 11.51 -12.56
CA ASP A 268 7.95 12.63 -11.73
C ASP A 268 8.99 12.26 -10.68
N MET A 269 8.90 11.05 -10.11
CA MET A 269 9.92 10.56 -9.17
C MET A 269 11.26 10.35 -9.89
N LYS A 270 11.24 9.89 -11.16
CA LYS A 270 12.44 9.81 -12.00
C LYS A 270 13.00 11.20 -12.33
N LEU A 271 12.13 12.17 -12.65
CA LEU A 271 12.54 13.56 -12.92
C LEU A 271 13.16 14.22 -11.70
N TYR A 272 12.54 14.11 -10.53
CA TYR A 272 13.06 14.58 -9.24
C TYR A 272 14.46 14.01 -8.94
N LEU A 273 14.64 12.70 -9.14
CA LEU A 273 15.93 12.04 -8.93
C LEU A 273 16.98 12.44 -9.98
N TYR A 274 16.60 12.63 -11.25
CA TYR A 274 17.51 13.20 -12.25
C TYR A 274 17.92 14.64 -11.90
N GLN A 275 16.99 15.47 -11.42
CA GLN A 275 17.24 16.85 -11.00
C GLN A 275 18.20 16.91 -9.79
N ARG A 276 17.96 16.11 -8.74
CA ARG A 276 18.86 16.00 -7.58
C ARG A 276 20.27 15.55 -7.96
N LEU A 277 20.37 14.62 -8.90
CA LEU A 277 21.65 14.13 -9.44
C LEU A 277 22.28 15.05 -10.50
N LYS A 278 21.66 16.19 -10.82
CA LYS A 278 22.07 17.15 -11.87
C LYS A 278 22.24 16.50 -13.26
N LEU A 279 21.45 15.46 -13.54
CA LEU A 279 21.39 14.74 -14.82
C LEU A 279 20.39 15.42 -15.77
N TYR A 280 20.53 16.74 -15.94
CA TYR A 280 19.50 17.59 -16.53
C TYR A 280 19.15 17.21 -17.97
N ASN A 281 20.12 16.82 -18.81
CA ASN A 281 19.86 16.25 -20.13
C ASN A 281 18.88 15.04 -20.09
N LYS A 282 19.02 14.13 -19.13
CA LYS A 282 18.09 12.98 -18.98
C LYS A 282 16.73 13.41 -18.44
N ALA A 283 16.70 14.42 -17.56
CA ALA A 283 15.47 15.00 -17.05
C ALA A 283 14.67 15.68 -18.18
N LYS A 284 15.33 16.50 -19.01
CA LYS A 284 14.79 17.11 -20.24
C LYS A 284 14.23 16.06 -21.19
N ASP A 285 15.01 15.03 -21.52
CA ASP A 285 14.61 13.99 -22.48
C ASP A 285 13.41 13.16 -21.98
N LEU A 286 13.32 12.88 -20.68
CA LEU A 286 12.15 12.24 -20.07
C LEU A 286 10.94 13.19 -20.03
N SER A 287 11.14 14.47 -19.67
CA SER A 287 10.07 15.47 -19.64
C SER A 287 9.44 15.64 -21.04
N MET A 288 10.26 15.71 -22.09
CA MET A 288 9.80 15.73 -23.49
C MET A 288 9.09 14.43 -23.92
N GLN A 289 9.38 13.28 -23.30
CA GLN A 289 8.65 12.02 -23.54
C GLN A 289 7.28 12.02 -22.84
N ILE A 290 7.20 12.56 -21.62
CA ILE A 290 5.92 12.71 -20.91
C ILE A 290 5.02 13.68 -21.68
N TYR A 291 5.53 14.85 -22.07
CA TYR A 291 4.77 15.81 -22.88
C TYR A 291 4.18 15.18 -24.15
N LYS A 292 4.97 14.40 -24.91
CA LYS A 292 4.49 13.71 -26.11
C LYS A 292 3.33 12.74 -25.83
N ARG A 293 3.26 12.19 -24.61
CA ARG A 293 2.24 11.23 -24.16
C ARG A 293 1.01 11.89 -23.53
N THR A 294 1.17 13.00 -22.80
CA THR A 294 0.09 13.65 -22.04
C THR A 294 -0.42 14.95 -22.66
N GLN A 295 0.39 15.62 -23.49
CA GLN A 295 0.20 17.00 -23.98
C GLN A 295 0.12 18.07 -22.87
N GLU A 296 0.48 17.73 -21.63
CA GLU A 296 0.51 18.66 -20.51
C GLU A 296 1.70 19.64 -20.66
N LYS A 297 1.40 20.90 -21.00
CA LYS A 297 2.38 21.97 -21.25
C LYS A 297 3.46 22.10 -20.18
N GLU A 298 3.18 21.74 -18.93
CA GLU A 298 4.15 21.86 -17.83
C GLU A 298 5.47 21.14 -18.15
N TYR A 299 5.40 19.96 -18.78
CA TYR A 299 6.59 19.19 -19.15
C TYR A 299 7.40 19.83 -20.31
N LEU A 300 6.85 20.77 -21.07
CA LEU A 300 7.64 21.63 -21.96
C LEU A 300 8.39 22.71 -21.18
N LEU A 301 7.72 23.37 -20.22
CA LEU A 301 8.34 24.39 -19.36
C LEU A 301 9.47 23.77 -18.54
N ARG A 302 9.23 22.59 -17.95
CA ARG A 302 10.21 21.81 -17.19
C ARG A 302 11.38 21.32 -18.06
N ALA A 303 11.13 20.93 -19.31
CA ALA A 303 12.20 20.62 -20.26
C ALA A 303 13.07 21.85 -20.59
N ALA A 304 12.46 23.04 -20.72
CA ALA A 304 13.18 24.29 -20.95
C ALA A 304 14.04 24.70 -19.73
N VAL A 305 13.55 24.51 -18.50
CA VAL A 305 14.35 24.63 -17.26
C VAL A 305 15.57 23.71 -17.33
N PHE A 306 15.37 22.41 -17.57
CA PHE A 306 16.48 21.45 -17.60
C PHE A 306 17.49 21.71 -18.72
N GLU A 307 17.07 22.31 -19.84
CA GLU A 307 17.98 22.73 -20.91
C GLU A 307 18.89 23.90 -20.48
N PHE A 308 18.34 24.87 -19.74
CA PHE A 308 19.10 25.98 -19.17
C PHE A 308 20.02 25.51 -18.03
N GLU A 309 19.53 24.68 -17.10
CA GLU A 309 20.34 24.15 -15.99
C GLU A 309 21.51 23.28 -16.47
N GLU A 310 21.34 22.51 -17.54
CA GLU A 310 22.45 21.79 -18.19
C GLU A 310 23.50 22.78 -18.74
N ALA A 311 23.06 23.84 -19.42
CA ALA A 311 23.97 24.85 -19.96
C ALA A 311 24.68 25.65 -18.84
N ASN A 312 23.98 25.96 -17.75
CA ASN A 312 24.53 26.61 -16.55
C ASN A 312 25.59 25.73 -15.87
N LEU A 313 25.25 24.47 -15.58
CA LEU A 313 26.17 23.46 -15.00
C LEU A 313 27.45 23.29 -15.82
N ASN A 314 27.33 23.30 -17.14
CA ASN A 314 28.47 23.20 -18.07
C ASN A 314 29.23 24.53 -18.28
N LYS A 315 28.78 25.65 -17.71
CA LYS A 315 29.28 27.02 -17.97
C LYS A 315 29.24 27.41 -19.46
N LYS A 316 28.14 27.04 -20.14
CA LYS A 316 27.87 27.24 -21.58
C LYS A 316 26.65 28.14 -21.83
N ILE A 317 26.25 28.96 -20.86
CA ILE A 317 25.24 30.01 -21.10
C ILE A 317 25.80 31.00 -22.12
N THR A 318 25.04 31.20 -23.20
CA THR A 318 25.30 32.22 -24.22
C THR A 318 23.99 32.95 -24.53
N PRO A 319 24.00 34.17 -25.10
CA PRO A 319 22.78 34.88 -25.47
C PRO A 319 21.85 34.05 -26.37
N GLN A 320 22.40 33.14 -27.19
CA GLN A 320 21.63 32.24 -28.04
C GLN A 320 20.90 31.15 -27.24
N VAL A 321 21.52 30.59 -26.19
CA VAL A 321 20.86 29.64 -25.27
C VAL A 321 19.74 30.34 -24.51
N VAL A 322 20.00 31.53 -23.96
CA VAL A 322 19.01 32.33 -23.23
C VAL A 322 17.81 32.66 -24.13
N ALA A 323 18.05 33.08 -25.38
CA ALA A 323 17.00 33.37 -26.35
C ALA A 323 16.14 32.13 -26.69
N LEU A 324 16.77 30.98 -26.96
CA LEU A 324 16.06 29.73 -27.28
C LEU A 324 15.21 29.21 -26.12
N VAL A 325 15.68 29.37 -24.87
CA VAL A 325 14.91 29.03 -23.67
C VAL A 325 13.76 30.03 -23.49
N SER A 326 14.03 31.33 -23.61
CA SER A 326 13.03 32.41 -23.52
C SER A 326 11.90 32.26 -24.55
N GLU A 327 12.20 31.83 -25.78
CA GLU A 327 11.23 31.52 -26.83
C GLU A 327 10.33 30.31 -26.46
N LYS A 328 10.93 29.22 -25.95
CA LYS A 328 10.19 28.04 -25.50
C LYS A 328 9.21 28.38 -24.39
N PHE A 329 9.63 29.21 -23.43
CA PHE A 329 8.75 29.76 -22.42
C PHE A 329 7.67 30.66 -23.03
N SER A 330 8.01 31.63 -23.89
CA SER A 330 7.03 32.59 -24.45
C SER A 330 5.91 31.94 -25.25
N ASN A 331 6.20 30.81 -25.91
CA ASN A 331 5.24 30.07 -26.72
C ASN A 331 4.36 29.10 -25.91
N THR A 332 4.71 28.85 -24.64
CA THR A 332 4.08 27.80 -23.81
C THR A 332 3.33 28.36 -22.60
N ILE A 333 3.93 29.34 -21.92
CA ILE A 333 3.49 29.84 -20.61
C ILE A 333 2.25 30.74 -20.69
N ASP A 334 1.42 30.69 -19.65
CA ASP A 334 0.23 31.51 -19.47
C ASP A 334 0.07 31.90 -18.00
N GLU A 335 -0.87 32.81 -17.67
CA GLU A 335 -1.04 33.33 -16.29
C GLU A 335 -1.53 32.25 -15.29
N ASN A 336 -2.01 31.10 -15.80
CA ASN A 336 -2.44 29.96 -14.99
C ASN A 336 -1.31 28.96 -14.71
N SER A 337 -0.22 29.00 -15.47
CA SER A 337 0.96 28.14 -15.34
C SER A 337 1.57 28.19 -13.92
N ASP A 338 2.22 27.13 -13.47
CA ASP A 338 2.71 27.04 -12.08
C ASP A 338 3.68 28.18 -11.69
N ALA A 339 3.66 28.55 -10.41
CA ALA A 339 4.42 29.67 -9.86
C ALA A 339 5.93 29.53 -10.08
N LEU A 340 6.46 28.31 -10.06
CA LEU A 340 7.87 28.03 -10.37
C LEU A 340 8.24 28.50 -11.77
N TYR A 341 7.45 28.14 -12.78
CA TYR A 341 7.74 28.49 -14.18
C TYR A 341 7.45 29.97 -14.49
N LEU A 342 6.44 30.55 -13.82
CA LEU A 342 6.19 32.00 -13.86
C LEU A 342 7.40 32.77 -13.33
N ASN A 343 7.94 32.39 -12.16
CA ASN A 343 9.13 33.04 -11.63
C ASN A 343 10.37 32.76 -12.48
N TYR A 344 10.61 31.51 -12.89
CA TYR A 344 11.80 31.13 -13.65
C TYR A 344 11.90 31.92 -14.97
N TYR A 345 10.79 32.03 -15.72
CA TYR A 345 10.76 32.85 -16.92
C TYR A 345 10.82 34.35 -16.62
N GLY A 346 10.16 34.79 -15.55
CA GLY A 346 10.22 36.18 -15.09
C GLY A 346 11.66 36.63 -14.79
N TYR A 347 12.39 35.83 -14.02
CA TYR A 347 13.79 36.03 -13.67
C TYR A 347 14.72 35.98 -14.89
N LEU A 348 14.53 35.01 -15.80
CA LEU A 348 15.29 34.92 -17.06
C LEU A 348 15.19 36.19 -17.92
N LEU A 349 14.02 36.84 -17.93
CA LEU A 349 13.80 38.11 -18.65
C LEU A 349 14.42 39.33 -17.94
N ILE A 350 14.57 39.28 -16.62
CA ILE A 350 15.15 40.33 -15.78
C ILE A 350 16.69 40.26 -15.82
N ASP A 351 17.26 39.09 -15.55
CA ASP A 351 18.70 38.94 -15.34
C ASP A 351 19.49 39.16 -16.64
N TYR A 352 18.96 38.67 -17.76
CA TYR A 352 19.55 38.82 -19.10
C TYR A 352 19.02 40.04 -19.88
N ASP A 353 18.35 40.98 -19.19
CA ASP A 353 17.89 42.28 -19.73
C ASP A 353 17.04 42.19 -21.01
N LEU A 354 16.23 41.13 -21.13
CA LEU A 354 15.44 40.83 -22.34
C LEU A 354 14.10 41.58 -22.40
N ASP A 355 13.34 41.55 -21.31
CA ASP A 355 12.09 42.32 -21.14
C ASP A 355 11.81 42.46 -19.64
N LEU A 356 12.43 43.45 -19.03
CA LEU A 356 12.32 43.76 -17.61
C LEU A 356 10.85 43.90 -17.16
N LYS A 357 10.00 44.55 -17.97
CA LYS A 357 8.61 44.84 -17.60
C LYS A 357 7.74 43.58 -17.61
N LYS A 358 7.89 42.71 -18.63
CA LYS A 358 7.23 41.41 -18.68
C LYS A 358 7.77 40.48 -17.60
N GLY A 359 9.09 40.50 -17.38
CA GLY A 359 9.78 39.72 -16.36
C GLY A 359 9.20 39.98 -14.96
N MET A 360 9.17 41.26 -14.56
CA MET A 360 8.59 41.67 -13.27
C MET A 360 7.10 41.30 -13.16
N LYS A 361 6.29 41.46 -14.22
CA LYS A 361 4.87 41.04 -14.20
C LYS A 361 4.72 39.53 -13.95
N LEU A 362 5.59 38.70 -14.52
CA LEU A 362 5.56 37.25 -14.32
C LEU A 362 5.97 36.84 -12.90
N VAL A 363 6.99 37.50 -12.32
CA VAL A 363 7.35 37.32 -10.91
C VAL A 363 6.22 37.79 -9.98
N GLU A 364 5.55 38.91 -10.28
CA GLU A 364 4.36 39.37 -9.54
C GLU A 364 3.15 38.42 -9.68
N LEU A 365 3.07 37.61 -10.75
CA LEU A 365 2.08 36.54 -10.86
C LEU A 365 2.48 35.30 -10.04
N ALA A 366 3.77 34.94 -10.00
CA ALA A 366 4.27 33.88 -9.12
C ALA A 366 4.04 34.21 -7.63
N LEU A 367 4.35 35.45 -7.21
CA LEU A 367 4.13 35.95 -5.85
C LEU A 367 2.64 36.08 -5.46
N LYS A 368 1.71 36.15 -6.42
CA LYS A 368 0.27 36.03 -6.10
C LYS A 368 -0.16 34.61 -5.74
N LYS A 369 0.61 33.60 -6.17
CA LYS A 369 0.40 32.19 -5.83
C LYS A 369 1.17 31.79 -4.58
N GLU A 370 2.41 32.25 -4.44
CA GLU A 370 3.29 32.00 -3.29
C GLU A 370 3.86 33.31 -2.71
N PRO A 371 3.10 34.07 -1.91
CA PRO A 371 3.50 35.42 -1.47
C PRO A 371 4.71 35.50 -0.54
N GLN A 372 5.20 34.35 -0.05
CA GLN A 372 6.31 34.23 0.91
C GLN A 372 7.49 33.42 0.34
N ASN A 373 7.50 33.11 -0.96
CA ASN A 373 8.61 32.39 -1.57
C ASN A 373 9.82 33.33 -1.73
N LEU A 374 10.89 33.02 -0.99
CA LEU A 374 12.08 33.87 -0.89
C LEU A 374 12.79 34.07 -2.22
N TYR A 375 12.83 33.05 -3.08
CA TYR A 375 13.43 33.12 -4.41
C TYR A 375 12.63 34.04 -5.35
N TYR A 376 11.30 34.08 -5.20
CA TYR A 376 10.44 34.93 -6.01
C TYR A 376 10.50 36.39 -5.53
N LEU A 377 10.62 36.61 -4.22
CA LEU A 377 10.85 37.94 -3.64
C LEU A 377 12.22 38.51 -4.08
N ASP A 378 13.27 37.69 -4.08
CA ASP A 378 14.59 38.08 -4.58
C ASP A 378 14.59 38.37 -6.09
N SER A 379 13.91 37.52 -6.89
CA SER A 379 13.68 37.76 -8.32
C SER A 379 12.98 39.10 -8.59
N LEU A 380 12.02 39.48 -7.74
CA LEU A 380 11.33 40.77 -7.84
C LEU A 380 12.23 41.94 -7.41
N ALA A 381 13.03 41.76 -6.37
CA ALA A 381 14.02 42.74 -5.93
C ALA A 381 15.09 42.99 -7.01
N TRP A 382 15.54 41.95 -7.71
CA TRP A 382 16.44 42.07 -8.86
C TRP A 382 15.77 42.83 -10.01
N GLY A 383 14.47 42.63 -10.23
CA GLY A 383 13.67 43.45 -11.14
C GLY A 383 13.69 44.94 -10.78
N TYR A 384 13.35 45.31 -9.54
CA TYR A 384 13.40 46.71 -9.11
C TYR A 384 14.81 47.30 -9.13
N TYR A 385 15.85 46.49 -8.92
CA TYR A 385 17.25 46.89 -9.08
C TYR A 385 17.60 47.20 -10.55
N LYS A 386 17.27 46.30 -11.50
CA LYS A 386 17.45 46.54 -12.94
C LYS A 386 16.63 47.74 -13.44
N GLN A 387 15.50 48.05 -12.78
CA GLN A 387 14.70 49.26 -13.04
C GLN A 387 15.31 50.55 -12.45
N GLY A 388 16.29 50.44 -11.55
CA GLY A 388 16.91 51.58 -10.84
C GLY A 388 16.19 52.01 -9.55
N ASP A 389 15.08 51.37 -9.17
CA ASP A 389 14.43 51.58 -7.86
C ASP A 389 15.12 50.74 -6.77
N CYS A 390 16.38 51.08 -6.54
CA CYS A 390 17.24 50.35 -5.61
C CYS A 390 16.81 50.49 -4.14
N LYS A 391 15.92 51.44 -3.81
CA LYS A 391 15.28 51.53 -2.48
C LYS A 391 14.24 50.43 -2.33
N LYS A 392 13.28 50.34 -3.27
CA LYS A 392 12.24 49.30 -3.23
C LYS A 392 12.82 47.90 -3.40
N ALA A 393 13.86 47.75 -4.24
CA ALA A 393 14.63 46.51 -4.34
C ALA A 393 15.16 46.04 -2.97
N TRP A 394 15.70 46.96 -2.17
CA TRP A 394 16.21 46.65 -0.84
C TRP A 394 15.12 46.36 0.18
N GLU A 395 13.99 47.09 0.14
CA GLU A 395 12.85 46.84 1.02
C GLU A 395 12.22 45.45 0.78
N ILE A 396 12.21 44.97 -0.47
CA ILE A 396 11.80 43.61 -0.82
C ILE A 396 12.87 42.61 -0.39
N LEU A 397 14.13 42.78 -0.84
CA LEU A 397 15.20 41.82 -0.56
C LEU A 397 15.46 41.63 0.94
N LYS A 398 15.33 42.68 1.76
CA LYS A 398 15.54 42.58 3.21
C LYS A 398 14.63 41.52 3.86
N GLN A 399 13.43 41.28 3.31
CA GLN A 399 12.47 40.30 3.85
C GLN A 399 12.96 38.85 3.70
N THR A 400 13.83 38.55 2.73
CA THR A 400 14.36 37.20 2.51
C THR A 400 15.63 36.92 3.31
N LEU A 401 16.31 37.97 3.78
CA LEU A 401 17.58 37.86 4.51
C LEU A 401 17.45 37.44 5.98
N GLU A 402 16.23 37.18 6.47
CA GLU A 402 16.00 36.56 7.78
C GLU A 402 16.27 35.05 7.75
N ASP A 403 16.08 34.39 6.59
CA ASP A 403 16.47 33.00 6.41
C ASP A 403 17.98 32.86 6.19
N LYS A 404 18.60 31.96 6.96
CA LYS A 404 20.06 31.79 7.00
C LYS A 404 20.61 30.94 5.86
N GLU A 405 19.81 30.10 5.22
CA GLU A 405 20.27 29.32 4.07
C GLU A 405 20.21 30.19 2.82
N PHE A 406 19.07 30.85 2.58
CA PHE A 406 18.86 31.80 1.50
C PHE A 406 19.89 32.93 1.51
N ALA A 407 20.04 33.63 2.65
CA ALA A 407 21.01 34.74 2.80
C ALA A 407 22.48 34.29 2.68
N ASN A 408 22.76 32.98 2.73
CA ASN A 408 24.09 32.42 2.51
C ASN A 408 24.33 31.90 1.08
N SER A 409 23.34 31.88 0.20
CA SER A 409 23.56 31.63 -1.22
C SER A 409 24.47 32.70 -1.85
N ASP A 410 25.29 32.31 -2.83
CA ASP A 410 26.20 33.24 -3.52
C ASP A 410 25.41 34.28 -4.36
N GLU A 411 24.24 33.88 -4.86
CA GLU A 411 23.30 34.71 -5.62
C GLU A 411 22.68 35.82 -4.76
N SER A 412 22.05 35.47 -3.62
CA SER A 412 21.53 36.47 -2.68
C SER A 412 22.62 37.41 -2.16
N LYS A 413 23.84 36.90 -1.92
CA LYS A 413 25.02 37.73 -1.58
C LYS A 413 25.39 38.71 -2.70
N ALA A 414 25.30 38.30 -3.96
CA ALA A 414 25.56 39.16 -5.11
C ALA A 414 24.48 40.24 -5.25
N HIS A 415 23.20 39.87 -5.21
CA HIS A 415 22.07 40.80 -5.29
C HIS A 415 22.10 41.80 -4.13
N ALA A 416 22.27 41.33 -2.88
CA ALA A 416 22.37 42.19 -1.71
C ALA A 416 23.57 43.15 -1.76
N LYS A 417 24.69 42.75 -2.38
CA LYS A 417 25.84 43.64 -2.59
C LYS A 417 25.57 44.71 -3.64
N ALA A 418 25.00 44.32 -4.79
CA ALA A 418 24.69 45.22 -5.90
C ALA A 418 23.62 46.25 -5.52
N ILE A 419 22.53 45.80 -4.90
CA ILE A 419 21.44 46.67 -4.41
C ILE A 419 21.95 47.67 -3.37
N LYS A 420 22.73 47.23 -2.37
CA LYS A 420 23.33 48.14 -1.36
C LYS A 420 24.31 49.15 -1.96
N ALA A 421 24.98 48.81 -3.06
CA ALA A 421 25.83 49.76 -3.77
C ALA A 421 24.99 50.84 -4.45
N CYS A 422 23.93 50.47 -5.18
CA CYS A 422 23.05 51.41 -5.88
C CYS A 422 22.27 52.36 -4.95
N ILE A 423 21.97 51.97 -3.69
CA ILE A 423 21.37 52.87 -2.69
C ILE A 423 22.33 54.01 -2.28
N LYS A 424 23.63 53.86 -2.49
CA LYS A 424 24.66 54.85 -2.17
C LYS A 424 25.13 55.56 -3.46
N PRO A 425 24.58 56.73 -3.81
CA PRO A 425 25.18 57.60 -4.82
C PRO A 425 26.55 58.14 -4.36
#